data_AF-A0A4P7P4D4-F1
#
_entry.id   AF-A0A4P7P4D4-F1
#
_cell.length_a   1.000
_cell.length_b   1.000
_cell.length_c   1.000
_cell.angle_alpha   90.00
_cell.angle_beta   90.00
_cell.angle_gamma   90.00
#
_symmetry.space_group_name_H-M   'P 1'
#
loop_
_entity.id
_entity.type
_entity.pdbx_description
1 polymer ?
#
loop_
_entity_poly.entity_id
_entity_poly.type
_entity_poly.pdbx_seq_one_letter_code
_entity_poly.pdbx_strand_id
1 'polypeptide(L)'
;MQVNNMSQALKIQGAIGLIAIVLFAIQGSLLAAVYGFMIGIVNVVMLGSAFNKANLKAKDDPKSGIQVLYLSAVIRFVLLAVLFVLGLQAFGLEPMPVVLTFVAMQIGQVFNLKGKQRLTD
;
A
#
# COMPACT_ATOMS: atom_id res chain seq x y z
N MET A 1 10.54 19.69 15.00
CA MET A 1 9.12 19.37 14.67
C MET A 1 9.11 18.23 13.67
N GLN A 2 9.16 17.00 14.16
CA GLN A 2 8.92 15.79 13.37
C GLN A 2 7.50 15.30 13.70
N VAL A 3 6.93 14.43 12.86
CA VAL A 3 5.58 13.82 12.98
C VAL A 3 4.46 14.61 12.28
N ASN A 4 4.29 14.43 10.95
CA ASN A 4 2.96 14.49 10.32
C ASN A 4 2.83 13.82 8.93
N ASN A 5 3.93 13.54 8.21
CA ASN A 5 3.84 13.12 6.80
C ASN A 5 3.22 11.72 6.56
N MET A 6 3.43 10.74 7.45
CA MET A 6 2.90 9.38 7.23
C MET A 6 1.39 9.31 7.43
N SER A 7 0.87 10.06 8.41
CA SER A 7 -0.58 10.23 8.65
C SER A 7 -1.24 10.96 7.48
N GLN A 8 -0.58 12.01 6.96
CA GLN A 8 -1.08 12.77 5.82
C GLN A 8 -1.13 11.93 4.55
N ALA A 9 -0.10 11.13 4.26
CA ALA A 9 -0.11 10.24 3.09
C ALA A 9 -1.19 9.16 3.21
N LEU A 10 -1.41 8.59 4.39
CA LEU A 10 -2.52 7.66 4.65
C LEU A 10 -3.88 8.32 4.44
N LYS A 11 -4.07 9.56 4.89
CA LYS A 11 -5.30 10.34 4.65
C LYS A 11 -5.53 10.61 3.17
N ILE A 12 -4.49 11.04 2.45
CA ILE A 12 -4.57 11.31 1.01
C ILE A 12 -4.89 10.02 0.24
N GLN A 13 -4.17 8.95 0.52
CA GLN A 13 -4.40 7.65 -0.10
C GLN A 13 -5.80 7.11 0.20
N GLY A 14 -6.25 7.22 1.46
CA GLY A 14 -7.60 6.83 1.86
C GLY A 14 -8.68 7.64 1.14
N ALA A 15 -8.50 8.96 1.04
CA ALA A 15 -9.41 9.84 0.31
C ALA A 15 -9.48 9.49 -1.18
N ILE A 16 -8.33 9.28 -1.84
CA ILE A 16 -8.28 8.86 -3.25
C ILE A 16 -9.01 7.52 -3.43
N GLY A 17 -8.78 6.57 -2.51
CA GLY A 17 -9.44 5.28 -2.54
C GLY A 17 -10.96 5.37 -2.36
N LEU A 18 -11.44 6.23 -1.45
CA LEU A 18 -12.87 6.49 -1.27
C LEU A 18 -13.50 7.14 -2.50
N ILE A 19 -12.81 8.09 -3.14
CA ILE A 19 -13.27 8.69 -4.40
C ILE A 19 -13.41 7.61 -5.48
N ALA A 20 -12.41 6.74 -5.63
CA ALA A 20 -12.47 5.64 -6.59
C ALA A 20 -13.65 4.68 -6.31
N ILE A 21 -13.90 4.35 -5.04
CA ILE A 21 -15.06 3.55 -4.64
C ILE A 21 -16.37 4.21 -5.07
N VAL A 22 -16.55 5.51 -4.80
CA VAL A 22 -17.78 6.23 -5.18
C VAL A 22 -17.97 6.23 -6.70
N LEU A 23 -16.91 6.49 -7.48
CA LEU A 23 -16.98 6.52 -8.93
C LEU A 23 -17.39 5.16 -9.54
N PHE A 24 -16.86 4.06 -9.02
CA PHE A 24 -17.21 2.71 -9.48
C PHE A 24 -18.52 2.19 -8.89
N ALA A 25 -18.94 2.68 -7.72
CA ALA A 25 -20.25 2.35 -7.14
C ALA A 25 -21.39 2.82 -8.04
N ILE A 26 -21.26 4.01 -8.64
CA ILE A 26 -22.24 4.56 -9.61
C ILE A 26 -22.33 3.69 -10.87
N GLN A 27 -21.28 2.95 -11.21
CA GLN A 27 -21.23 2.05 -12.36
C GLN A 27 -21.67 0.61 -12.03
N GLY A 28 -22.05 0.33 -10.77
CA GLY A 28 -22.46 -1.01 -10.31
C GLY A 28 -21.32 -1.89 -9.78
N SER A 29 -20.07 -1.45 -9.85
CA SER A 29 -18.89 -2.26 -9.52
C SER A 29 -18.34 -1.98 -8.10
N LEU A 30 -19.23 -1.71 -7.14
CA LEU A 30 -18.87 -1.33 -5.77
C LEU A 30 -17.94 -2.37 -5.10
N LEU A 31 -18.30 -3.65 -5.16
CA LEU A 31 -17.52 -4.73 -4.52
C LEU A 31 -16.10 -4.82 -5.07
N ALA A 32 -15.95 -4.66 -6.39
CA ALA A 32 -14.66 -4.69 -7.07
C ALA A 32 -13.77 -3.52 -6.64
N ALA A 33 -14.33 -2.31 -6.55
CA ALA A 33 -13.60 -1.14 -6.07
C ALA A 33 -13.22 -1.24 -4.58
N VAL A 34 -14.13 -1.71 -3.73
CA VAL A 34 -13.85 -1.94 -2.29
C VAL A 34 -12.75 -2.98 -2.11
N TYR A 35 -12.73 -4.02 -2.93
CA TYR A 35 -11.65 -5.01 -2.90
C TYR A 35 -10.30 -4.40 -3.31
N GLY A 36 -10.26 -3.64 -4.40
CA GLY A 36 -9.06 -2.90 -4.81
C GLY A 36 -8.55 -1.93 -3.73
N PHE A 37 -9.48 -1.29 -3.01
CA PHE A 37 -9.17 -0.45 -1.86
C PHE A 37 -8.52 -1.23 -0.72
N MET A 38 -9.09 -2.39 -0.39
CA MET A 38 -8.56 -3.28 0.65
C MET A 38 -7.13 -3.74 0.33
N ILE A 39 -6.84 -4.14 -0.92
CA ILE A 39 -5.48 -4.47 -1.36
C ILE A 39 -4.53 -3.28 -1.11
N GLY A 40 -4.99 -2.06 -1.44
CA GLY A 40 -4.25 -0.83 -1.21
C GLY A 40 -3.91 -0.59 0.27
N ILE A 41 -4.87 -0.79 1.18
CA ILE A 41 -4.64 -0.67 2.63
C ILE A 41 -3.66 -1.72 3.13
N VAL A 42 -3.84 -2.98 2.75
CA VAL A 42 -2.93 -4.08 3.13
C VAL A 42 -1.50 -3.74 2.73
N ASN A 43 -1.30 -3.19 1.53
CA ASN A 43 0.03 -2.80 1.05
C ASN A 43 0.71 -1.77 1.96
N VAL A 44 -0.04 -0.77 2.44
CA VAL A 44 0.52 0.29 3.29
C VAL A 44 0.81 -0.22 4.69
N VAL A 45 -0.10 -0.98 5.28
CA VAL A 45 0.08 -1.58 6.60
C VAL A 45 1.32 -2.47 6.62
N MET A 46 1.53 -3.24 5.55
CA MET A 46 2.71 -4.08 5.41
C MET A 46 3.99 -3.26 5.28
N LEU A 47 3.98 -2.16 4.50
CA LEU A 47 5.11 -1.25 4.40
C LEU A 47 5.47 -0.63 5.76
N GLY A 48 4.48 -0.13 6.51
CA GLY A 48 4.68 0.45 7.83
C GLY A 48 5.27 -0.56 8.81
N SER A 49 4.73 -1.79 8.81
CA SER A 49 5.20 -2.88 9.67
C SER A 49 6.63 -3.30 9.33
N ALA A 50 6.98 -3.36 8.05
CA ALA A 50 8.32 -3.69 7.59
C ALA A 50 9.35 -2.63 8.01
N PHE A 51 9.02 -1.35 7.87
CA PHE A 51 9.88 -0.27 8.36
C PHE A 51 10.08 -0.33 9.87
N ASN A 52 9.02 -0.61 10.64
CA ASN A 52 9.16 -0.73 12.09
C ASN A 52 10.08 -1.90 12.47
N LYS A 53 9.90 -3.07 11.83
CA LYS A 53 10.77 -4.24 12.02
C LYS A 53 12.22 -3.97 11.61
N ALA A 54 12.42 -3.26 10.49
CA ALA A 54 13.74 -2.90 10.01
C ALA A 54 14.44 -1.92 10.95
N ASN A 55 13.74 -0.90 11.45
CA ASN A 55 14.28 0.06 12.41
C ASN A 55 14.67 -0.60 13.73
N LEU A 56 13.91 -1.58 14.23
CA LEU A 56 14.26 -2.32 15.44
C LEU A 56 15.56 -3.11 15.25
N LYS A 57 15.70 -3.82 14.13
CA LYS A 57 16.90 -4.62 13.82
C LYS A 57 18.12 -3.76 13.47
N ALA A 58 17.92 -2.61 12.84
CA ALA A 58 18.98 -1.68 12.48
C ALA A 58 19.68 -1.03 13.68
N LYS A 59 19.06 -1.03 14.87
CA LYS A 59 19.67 -0.54 16.12
C LYS A 59 20.88 -1.38 16.53
N ASP A 60 20.79 -2.70 16.32
CA ASP A 60 21.83 -3.64 16.71
C ASP A 60 22.78 -3.92 15.53
N ASP A 61 22.24 -4.09 14.32
CA ASP A 61 23.01 -4.27 13.09
C ASP A 61 22.32 -3.59 11.89
N PRO A 62 22.88 -2.49 11.35
CA PRO A 62 22.35 -1.80 10.18
C PRO A 62 22.16 -2.70 8.96
N LYS A 63 23.02 -3.71 8.74
CA LYS A 63 22.92 -4.63 7.60
C LYS A 63 21.65 -5.49 7.70
N SER A 64 21.34 -5.97 8.91
CA SER A 64 20.13 -6.75 9.17
C SER A 64 18.84 -5.94 8.89
N GLY A 65 18.84 -4.63 9.16
CA GLY A 65 17.72 -3.74 8.85
C GLY A 65 17.45 -3.64 7.35
N ILE A 66 18.51 -3.53 6.53
CA ILE A 66 18.41 -3.52 5.07
C ILE A 66 17.85 -4.85 4.55
N GLN A 67 18.32 -5.99 5.07
CA GLN A 67 17.82 -7.32 4.68
C GLN A 67 16.31 -7.47 4.92
N VAL A 68 15.79 -6.93 6.03
CA VAL A 68 14.35 -6.94 6.33
C VAL A 68 13.56 -6.15 5.29
N LEU A 69 14.07 -5.00 4.85
CA LEU A 69 13.42 -4.20 3.81
C LEU A 69 13.43 -4.92 2.45
N TYR A 70 14.52 -5.60 2.09
CA TYR A 70 14.58 -6.45 0.89
C TYR A 70 13.57 -7.59 0.94
N LEU A 71 13.52 -8.34 2.06
CA LEU A 71 12.56 -9.43 2.23
C LEU A 71 11.12 -8.93 2.19
N SER A 72 10.85 -7.77 2.80
CA SER A 72 9.54 -7.12 2.73
C SER A 72 9.13 -6.78 1.30
N ALA A 73 10.06 -6.39 0.43
CA ALA A 73 9.73 -6.10 -0.96
C ALA A 73 9.29 -7.38 -1.70
N VAL A 74 10.00 -8.49 -1.50
CA VAL A 74 9.65 -9.79 -2.09
C VAL A 74 8.28 -10.26 -1.60
N ILE A 75 8.04 -10.23 -0.29
CA ILE A 75 6.75 -10.64 0.30
C ILE A 75 5.61 -9.80 -0.29
N ARG A 76 5.82 -8.52 -0.59
CA ARG A 76 4.80 -7.64 -1.16
C ARG A 76 4.37 -8.10 -2.54
N PHE A 77 5.32 -8.42 -3.41
CA PHE A 77 5.01 -8.88 -4.76
C PHE A 77 4.21 -10.18 -4.72
N VAL A 78 4.62 -11.13 -3.89
CA VAL A 78 3.90 -12.40 -3.71
C VAL A 78 2.49 -12.15 -3.15
N LEU A 79 2.36 -11.33 -2.11
CA LEU A 79 1.09 -11.01 -1.48
C LEU A 79 0.13 -10.32 -2.47
N LEU A 80 0.61 -9.32 -3.21
CA LEU A 80 -0.21 -8.62 -4.20
C LEU A 80 -0.67 -9.58 -5.31
N ALA A 81 0.22 -10.44 -5.82
CA ALA A 81 -0.14 -11.44 -6.82
C ALA A 81 -1.25 -12.36 -6.30
N VAL A 82 -1.12 -12.88 -5.08
CA VAL A 82 -2.15 -13.73 -4.45
C VAL A 82 -3.47 -12.97 -4.30
N LEU A 83 -3.45 -11.74 -3.77
CA LEU A 83 -4.66 -10.94 -3.57
C LEU A 83 -5.36 -10.60 -4.89
N PHE A 84 -4.61 -10.28 -5.95
CA PHE A 84 -5.19 -10.05 -7.27
C PHE A 84 -5.77 -11.32 -7.87
N VAL A 85 -5.08 -12.47 -7.78
CA VAL A 85 -5.63 -13.76 -8.24
C VAL A 85 -6.92 -14.10 -7.48
N LEU A 86 -6.94 -13.92 -6.16
CA LEU A 86 -8.15 -14.14 -5.36
C LEU A 86 -9.30 -13.23 -5.80
N GLY A 87 -9.04 -11.94 -6.03
CA GLY A 87 -10.06 -10.99 -6.46
C GLY A 87 -10.62 -11.29 -7.84
N LEU A 88 -9.73 -11.49 -8.81
CA LEU A 88 -10.09 -11.59 -10.22
C LEU A 88 -10.57 -12.98 -10.61
N GLN A 89 -9.92 -14.03 -10.10
CA GLN A 89 -10.20 -15.41 -10.50
C GLN A 89 -11.13 -16.10 -9.51
N ALA A 90 -10.86 -16.02 -8.21
CA ALA A 90 -11.66 -16.76 -7.23
C ALA A 90 -13.00 -16.08 -6.93
N PHE A 91 -13.01 -14.74 -6.83
CA PHE A 91 -14.23 -13.95 -6.57
C PHE A 91 -14.89 -13.41 -7.85
N GLY A 92 -14.24 -13.54 -9.01
CA GLY A 92 -14.79 -13.10 -10.29
C GLY A 92 -15.03 -11.59 -10.37
N LEU A 93 -14.30 -10.79 -9.60
CA LEU A 93 -14.46 -9.34 -9.58
C LEU A 93 -13.96 -8.71 -10.87
N GLU A 94 -14.64 -7.65 -11.30
CA GLU A 94 -14.25 -6.91 -12.50
C GLU A 94 -12.80 -6.39 -12.39
N PRO A 95 -11.94 -6.64 -13.39
CA PRO A 95 -10.53 -6.26 -13.32
C PRO A 95 -10.31 -4.75 -13.23
N MET A 96 -11.08 -3.97 -13.98
CA MET A 96 -10.88 -2.52 -14.08
C MET A 96 -11.07 -1.82 -12.73
N PRO A 97 -12.20 -1.98 -12.00
CA PRO A 97 -12.37 -1.35 -10.69
C PRO A 97 -11.35 -1.80 -9.64
N VAL A 98 -11.00 -3.10 -9.62
CA VAL A 98 -10.02 -3.65 -8.65
C VAL A 98 -8.65 -3.02 -8.87
N VAL A 99 -8.15 -3.07 -10.11
CA VAL A 99 -6.79 -2.59 -10.45
C VAL A 99 -6.71 -1.08 -10.37
N LEU A 100 -7.67 -0.35 -10.94
CA LEU A 100 -7.63 1.12 -10.96
C LEU A 100 -7.76 1.72 -9.57
N THR A 101 -8.60 1.15 -8.70
CA THR A 101 -8.69 1.61 -7.30
C THR A 101 -7.37 1.39 -6.57
N PHE A 102 -6.74 0.22 -6.73
CA PHE A 102 -5.43 -0.06 -6.15
C PHE A 102 -4.34 0.89 -6.66
N VAL A 103 -4.26 1.11 -7.98
CA VAL A 103 -3.26 1.98 -8.62
C VAL A 103 -3.45 3.43 -8.18
N ALA A 104 -4.68 3.93 -8.16
CA ALA A 104 -4.99 5.27 -7.68
C ALA A 104 -4.49 5.48 -6.24
N MET A 105 -4.66 4.48 -5.38
CA MET A 105 -4.12 4.52 -4.02
C MET A 105 -2.58 4.53 -3.97
N GLN A 106 -1.89 3.86 -4.90
CA GLN A 106 -0.42 3.89 -4.95
C GLN A 106 0.12 5.30 -5.26
N ILE A 107 -0.63 6.10 -6.03
CA ILE A 107 -0.28 7.51 -6.29
C ILE A 107 -0.25 8.29 -4.97
N GLY A 108 -1.22 8.08 -4.08
CA GLY A 108 -1.22 8.66 -2.73
C GLY A 108 0.02 8.26 -1.92
N GLN A 109 0.49 7.02 -2.10
CA GLN A 109 1.67 6.51 -1.41
C GLN A 109 2.99 7.15 -1.89
N VAL A 110 3.09 7.58 -3.15
CA VAL A 110 4.28 8.29 -3.68
C VAL A 110 4.55 9.58 -2.88
N PHE A 111 3.50 10.27 -2.43
CA PHE A 111 3.64 11.45 -1.58
C PHE A 111 4.17 11.14 -0.17
N ASN A 112 4.05 9.89 0.29
CA ASN A 112 4.66 9.43 1.55
C ASN A 112 6.20 9.37 1.47
N LEU A 113 6.73 9.06 0.28
CA LEU A 113 8.17 8.81 0.09
C LEU A 113 8.99 10.10 0.07
N LYS A 114 8.39 11.23 -0.33
CA LYS A 114 9.06 12.55 -0.33
C LYS A 114 9.52 13.02 1.06
N GLY A 115 8.96 12.48 2.15
CA GLY A 115 9.32 12.84 3.52
C GLY A 115 10.43 12.00 4.17
N LYS A 116 10.92 10.93 3.51
CA LYS A 116 11.88 9.99 4.11
C LYS A 116 13.31 10.09 3.55
N GLN A 117 13.61 11.11 2.73
CA GLN A 117 14.99 11.39 2.31
C GLN A 117 15.76 12.06 3.46
N ARG A 118 16.59 11.26 4.16
CA ARG A 118 18.00 11.52 4.52
C ARG A 118 18.47 10.48 5.54
N LEU A 119 19.34 9.57 5.08
CA LEU A 119 20.21 8.73 5.93
C LEU A 119 21.67 8.75 5.42
N THR A 120 22.04 9.74 4.60
CA THR A 120 23.38 9.87 3.99
C THR A 120 23.93 11.30 4.04
N ASP A 121 23.50 12.10 5.01
CA ASP A 121 24.28 13.27 5.42
C ASP A 121 24.99 12.94 6.75
#